data_AF-L0A206-F1
#
_entry.id   AF-L0A206-F1
#
_cell.length_a   1.000
_cell.length_b   1.000
_cell.length_c   1.000
_cell.angle_alpha   90.00
_cell.angle_beta   90.00
_cell.angle_gamma   90.00
#
_symmetry.space_group_name_H-M   'P 1'
#
loop_
_entity.id
_entity.type
_entity.pdbx_description
1 polymer ?
#
loop_
_entity_poly.entity_id
_entity_poly.type
_entity_poly.pdbx_seq_one_letter_code
_entity_poly.pdbx_strand_id
1 'polypeptide(L)'
;MNRTNETPVSTAGHTIVTWLTVLQWVSVASALLFLLTALTGQSSTLAPGLPRSLDLAVAGLQLLMALIYFLVIQWTKGWMTDVQRWATGEGTPDKKRLARETKTLRGWILFGQWAPLPLLVLLGAGLYLSLGQIDPALLATPEVSNTGLTPDQLRSLAQTSAVLALVGVGLPSFVINFVVLGWVRRWMTGVADAALEREVSETRLPELASSLGRWFTFFQVLLGLMIAMVLITPLLPAPENTDGMPYRLQLLANFLSLVAMVVLLQASKTFLAAVTPRAHAKRRALEKSA
;
A
#
# COMPACT_ATOMS: atom_id res chain seq x y z
N MET A 1 21.76 -33.30 13.99
CA MET A 1 21.54 -32.32 12.90
C MET A 1 20.03 -32.11 12.76
N ASN A 2 19.47 -31.08 13.40
CA ASN A 2 18.03 -30.82 13.43
C ASN A 2 17.58 -30.00 12.21
N ARG A 3 17.00 -30.66 11.21
CA ARG A 3 16.39 -30.06 10.00
C ARG A 3 14.96 -29.52 10.21
N THR A 4 14.51 -29.31 11.43
CA THR A 4 13.10 -28.99 11.71
C THR A 4 12.75 -27.49 11.66
N ASN A 5 13.73 -26.59 11.57
CA ASN A 5 13.49 -25.14 11.51
C ASN A 5 13.62 -24.52 10.11
N GLU A 6 13.87 -25.32 9.07
CA GLU A 6 14.05 -24.85 7.68
C GLU A 6 12.72 -24.65 6.92
N THR A 7 11.62 -25.23 7.40
CA THR A 7 10.30 -25.20 6.72
C THR A 7 9.60 -23.82 6.69
N PRO A 8 9.60 -22.98 7.74
CA PRO A 8 8.76 -21.77 7.75
C PRO A 8 9.31 -20.64 6.87
N VAL A 9 10.64 -20.47 6.76
CA VAL A 9 11.25 -19.43 5.91
C VAL A 9 10.98 -19.72 4.44
N SER A 10 11.21 -20.97 4.02
CA SER A 10 11.07 -21.37 2.62
C SER A 10 9.61 -21.25 2.18
N THR A 11 8.67 -21.79 2.97
CA THR A 11 7.23 -21.68 2.65
C THR A 11 6.75 -20.23 2.64
N ALA A 12 7.16 -19.41 3.61
CA ALA A 12 6.77 -17.99 3.64
C ALA A 12 7.34 -17.21 2.46
N GLY A 13 8.62 -17.40 2.12
CA GLY A 13 9.26 -16.73 1.00
C GLY A 13 8.59 -17.06 -0.34
N HIS A 14 8.33 -18.33 -0.62
CA HIS A 14 7.58 -18.76 -1.80
C HIS A 14 6.16 -18.18 -1.81
N THR A 15 5.47 -18.17 -0.66
CA THR A 15 4.13 -17.60 -0.54
C THR A 15 4.14 -16.12 -0.89
N ILE A 16 5.10 -15.34 -0.37
CA ILE A 16 5.18 -13.91 -0.69
C ILE A 16 5.43 -13.70 -2.18
N VAL A 17 6.37 -14.41 -2.79
CA VAL A 17 6.68 -14.26 -4.23
C VAL A 17 5.46 -14.59 -5.10
N THR A 18 4.73 -15.67 -4.77
CA THR A 18 3.49 -16.05 -5.47
C THR A 18 2.43 -14.95 -5.35
N TRP A 19 2.13 -14.49 -4.14
CA TRP A 19 1.08 -13.49 -3.94
C TRP A 19 1.46 -12.09 -4.43
N LEU A 20 2.75 -11.74 -4.44
CA LEU A 20 3.24 -10.54 -5.11
C LEU A 20 3.00 -10.62 -6.62
N THR A 21 3.10 -11.83 -7.22
CA THR A 21 2.76 -12.05 -8.63
C THR A 21 1.27 -11.90 -8.89
N VAL A 22 0.42 -12.45 -8.02
CA VAL A 22 -1.03 -12.26 -8.09
C VAL A 22 -1.37 -10.76 -8.01
N LEU A 23 -0.84 -10.06 -7.00
CA LEU A 23 -1.09 -8.63 -6.82
C LEU A 23 -0.66 -7.80 -8.04
N GLN A 24 0.49 -8.13 -8.62
CA GLN A 24 1.01 -7.49 -9.84
C GLN A 24 0.02 -7.63 -11.01
N TRP A 25 -0.47 -8.84 -11.27
CA TRP A 25 -1.43 -9.09 -12.34
C TRP A 25 -2.79 -8.45 -12.08
N VAL A 26 -3.30 -8.53 -10.85
CA VAL A 26 -4.56 -7.89 -10.46
C VAL A 26 -4.48 -6.37 -10.63
N SER A 27 -3.35 -5.76 -10.26
CA SER A 27 -3.13 -4.31 -10.42
C SER A 27 -3.13 -3.89 -11.90
N VAL A 28 -2.43 -4.64 -12.76
CA VAL A 28 -2.40 -4.38 -14.20
C VAL A 28 -3.79 -4.59 -14.82
N ALA A 29 -4.47 -5.69 -14.50
CA ALA A 29 -5.80 -5.99 -15.00
C ALA A 29 -6.81 -4.90 -14.56
N SER A 30 -6.74 -4.45 -13.31
CA SER A 30 -7.60 -3.36 -12.81
C SER A 30 -7.33 -2.04 -13.54
N ALA A 31 -6.07 -1.67 -13.77
CA ALA A 31 -5.73 -0.44 -14.48
C ALA A 31 -6.18 -0.49 -15.96
N LEU A 32 -6.06 -1.65 -16.60
CA LEU A 32 -6.56 -1.87 -17.96
C LEU A 32 -8.09 -1.82 -18.02
N LEU A 33 -8.78 -2.46 -17.07
CA LEU A 33 -10.24 -2.40 -16.99
C LEU A 33 -10.70 -0.95 -16.83
N PHE A 34 -10.06 -0.19 -15.94
CA PHE A 34 -10.37 1.22 -15.74
C PHE A 34 -10.15 2.05 -17.01
N LEU A 35 -9.01 1.86 -17.69
CA LEU A 35 -8.75 2.52 -18.96
C LEU A 35 -9.84 2.22 -20.00
N LEU A 36 -10.23 0.96 -20.14
CA LEU A 36 -11.28 0.56 -21.07
C LEU A 36 -12.61 1.25 -20.72
N THR A 37 -12.98 1.30 -19.44
CA THR A 37 -14.21 2.00 -19.01
C THR A 37 -14.16 3.52 -19.23
N ALA A 38 -12.99 4.14 -19.05
CA ALA A 38 -12.77 5.56 -19.34
C ALA A 38 -12.83 5.84 -20.86
N LEU A 39 -12.30 4.93 -21.68
CA LEU A 39 -12.34 5.03 -23.14
C LEU A 39 -13.76 4.83 -23.69
N THR A 40 -14.59 3.97 -23.10
CA THR A 40 -15.97 3.74 -23.54
C THR A 40 -16.97 4.78 -23.01
N GLY A 41 -16.54 5.68 -22.10
CA GLY A 41 -17.43 6.66 -21.47
C GLY A 41 -18.43 6.03 -20.49
N GLN A 42 -18.21 4.77 -20.10
CA GLN A 42 -19.00 4.03 -19.10
C GLN A 42 -18.39 4.13 -17.69
N SER A 43 -17.34 4.93 -17.54
CA SER A 43 -16.71 5.28 -16.28
C SER A 43 -17.75 5.89 -15.32
N SER A 44 -18.13 5.10 -14.31
CA SER A 44 -19.06 5.47 -13.23
C SER A 44 -18.32 5.91 -11.96
N THR A 45 -17.00 6.08 -12.04
CA THR A 45 -16.14 6.32 -10.86
C THR A 45 -16.05 7.79 -10.45
N LEU A 46 -16.33 8.69 -11.39
CA LEU A 46 -16.35 10.13 -11.20
C LEU A 46 -17.78 10.61 -11.40
N ALA A 47 -18.24 11.49 -10.51
CA ALA A 47 -19.63 11.93 -10.45
C ALA A 47 -20.17 12.34 -11.84
N PRO A 48 -21.46 12.09 -12.15
CA PRO A 48 -22.05 12.46 -13.43
C PRO A 48 -21.80 13.94 -13.73
N GLY A 49 -21.18 14.24 -14.88
CA GLY A 49 -20.90 15.61 -15.32
C GLY A 49 -19.42 16.04 -15.31
N LEU A 50 -18.49 15.18 -14.90
CA LEU A 50 -17.06 15.48 -15.01
C LEU A 50 -16.53 15.36 -16.45
N PRO A 51 -15.54 16.17 -16.86
CA PRO A 51 -14.98 16.12 -18.21
C PRO A 51 -14.28 14.78 -18.48
N ARG A 52 -14.51 14.19 -19.67
CA ARG A 52 -13.85 12.94 -20.11
C ARG A 52 -12.32 12.99 -20.07
N SER A 53 -11.73 14.19 -20.22
CA SER A 53 -10.28 14.39 -20.07
C SER A 53 -9.79 14.07 -18.66
N LEU A 54 -10.62 14.28 -17.63
CA LEU A 54 -10.30 13.98 -16.24
C LEU A 54 -10.31 12.47 -15.99
N ASP A 55 -11.29 11.75 -16.52
CA ASP A 55 -11.34 10.27 -16.49
C ASP A 55 -10.11 9.64 -17.16
N LEU A 56 -9.74 10.15 -18.34
CA LEU A 56 -8.53 9.69 -19.04
C LEU A 56 -7.24 10.03 -18.29
N ALA A 57 -7.18 11.17 -17.62
CA ALA A 57 -6.03 11.53 -16.77
C ALA A 57 -5.92 10.60 -15.55
N VAL A 58 -7.03 10.25 -14.91
CA VAL A 58 -7.06 9.29 -13.80
C VAL A 58 -6.68 7.88 -14.27
N ALA A 59 -7.15 7.47 -15.44
CA ALA A 59 -6.76 6.19 -16.05
C ALA A 59 -5.26 6.14 -16.36
N GLY A 60 -4.71 7.22 -16.94
CA GLY A 60 -3.29 7.35 -17.19
C GLY A 60 -2.46 7.29 -15.90
N LEU A 61 -2.92 7.94 -14.84
CA LEU A 61 -2.29 7.88 -13.52
C LEU A 61 -2.34 6.45 -12.93
N GLN A 62 -3.46 5.74 -13.05
CA GLN A 62 -3.56 4.34 -12.61
C GLN A 62 -2.60 3.42 -13.37
N LEU A 63 -2.44 3.59 -14.68
CA LEU A 63 -1.47 2.82 -15.47
C LEU A 63 -0.04 3.10 -15.02
N LEU A 64 0.30 4.38 -14.80
CA LEU A 64 1.61 4.76 -14.29
C LEU A 64 1.87 4.14 -12.91
N MET A 65 0.88 4.18 -12.02
CA MET A 65 0.96 3.55 -10.69
C MET A 65 1.11 2.03 -10.79
N ALA A 66 0.36 1.38 -11.68
CA ALA A 66 0.48 -0.07 -11.92
C ALA A 66 1.88 -0.45 -12.44
N LEU A 67 2.46 0.36 -13.33
CA LEU A 67 3.83 0.16 -13.81
C LEU A 67 4.87 0.33 -12.70
N ILE A 68 4.72 1.37 -11.87
CA ILE A 68 5.61 1.59 -10.71
C ILE A 68 5.50 0.40 -9.75
N TYR A 69 4.29 -0.05 -9.41
CA TYR A 69 4.09 -1.22 -8.56
C TYR A 69 4.69 -2.47 -9.16
N PHE A 70 4.52 -2.70 -10.47
CA PHE A 70 5.14 -3.81 -11.18
C PHE A 70 6.66 -3.84 -10.95
N LEU A 71 7.33 -2.70 -11.15
CA LEU A 71 8.79 -2.60 -10.99
C LEU A 71 9.23 -2.83 -9.54
N VAL A 72 8.54 -2.20 -8.58
CA VAL A 72 8.85 -2.37 -7.14
C VAL A 72 8.64 -3.82 -6.70
N ILE A 73 7.58 -4.46 -7.17
CA ILE A 73 7.29 -5.86 -6.88
C ILE A 73 8.39 -6.77 -7.42
N GLN A 74 8.88 -6.54 -8.65
CA GLN A 74 9.98 -7.34 -9.22
C GLN A 74 11.24 -7.27 -8.36
N TRP A 75 11.62 -6.07 -7.92
CA TRP A 75 12.79 -5.90 -7.06
C TRP A 75 12.58 -6.51 -5.68
N THR A 76 11.36 -6.43 -5.14
CA THR A 76 11.00 -7.06 -3.86
C THR A 76 11.12 -8.59 -3.95
N LYS A 77 10.64 -9.20 -5.05
CA LYS A 77 10.76 -10.64 -5.27
C LYS A 77 12.21 -11.10 -5.36
N GLY A 78 13.04 -10.38 -6.12
CA GLY A 78 14.47 -10.66 -6.23
C GLY A 78 15.15 -10.64 -4.86
N TRP A 79 14.91 -9.56 -4.11
CA TRP A 79 15.49 -9.37 -2.79
C TRP A 79 15.05 -10.47 -1.82
N MET A 80 13.76 -10.79 -1.77
CA MET A 80 13.23 -11.84 -0.90
C MET A 80 13.76 -13.22 -1.26
N THR A 81 13.95 -13.52 -2.55
CA THR A 81 14.50 -14.80 -3.00
C THR A 81 15.95 -14.96 -2.54
N ASP A 82 16.77 -13.92 -2.68
CA ASP A 82 18.18 -13.96 -2.27
C ASP A 82 18.30 -14.05 -0.74
N VAL A 83 17.49 -13.30 0.00
CA VAL A 83 17.44 -13.38 1.47
C VAL A 83 16.92 -14.73 1.94
N GLN A 84 15.92 -15.29 1.26
CA GLN A 84 15.41 -16.64 1.55
C GLN A 84 16.51 -17.68 1.40
N ARG A 85 17.21 -17.72 0.26
CA ARG A 85 18.30 -18.68 0.01
C ARG A 85 19.41 -18.58 1.06
N TRP A 86 19.77 -17.35 1.41
CA TRP A 86 20.72 -17.11 2.49
C TRP A 86 20.19 -17.61 3.84
N ALA A 87 18.91 -17.36 4.13
CA ALA A 87 18.28 -17.68 5.40
C ALA A 87 17.96 -19.17 5.57
N THR A 88 17.76 -19.91 4.48
CA THR A 88 17.60 -21.38 4.46
C THR A 88 18.96 -22.08 4.40
N GLY A 89 20.01 -21.43 3.90
CA GLY A 89 21.31 -22.06 3.66
C GLY A 89 21.36 -22.87 2.36
N GLU A 90 20.33 -22.76 1.52
CA GLU A 90 20.26 -23.41 0.20
C GLU A 90 21.25 -22.83 -0.82
N GLY A 91 21.92 -21.72 -0.49
CA GLY A 91 23.01 -21.17 -1.30
C GLY A 91 23.56 -19.86 -0.74
N THR A 92 24.66 -19.40 -1.32
CA THR A 92 25.17 -18.05 -1.08
C THR A 92 24.42 -17.05 -1.97
N PRO A 93 23.89 -15.95 -1.41
CA PRO A 93 23.24 -14.93 -2.22
C PRO A 93 24.28 -14.26 -3.13
N ASP A 94 23.85 -13.85 -4.33
CA ASP A 94 24.67 -13.00 -5.17
C ASP A 94 24.83 -11.64 -4.47
N LYS A 95 26.01 -11.42 -3.87
CA LYS A 95 26.30 -10.23 -3.09
C LYS A 95 26.13 -8.93 -3.89
N LYS A 96 26.42 -8.93 -5.20
CA LYS A 96 26.28 -7.73 -6.05
C LYS A 96 24.81 -7.45 -6.34
N ARG A 97 24.04 -8.49 -6.64
CA ARG A 97 22.60 -8.38 -6.89
C ARG A 97 21.86 -7.93 -5.64
N LEU A 98 22.05 -8.61 -4.51
CA LEU A 98 21.39 -8.29 -3.25
C LEU A 98 21.68 -6.87 -2.79
N ALA A 99 22.93 -6.40 -2.93
CA ALA A 99 23.31 -5.03 -2.60
C ALA A 99 22.61 -4.00 -3.51
N ARG A 100 22.50 -4.29 -4.82
CA ARG A 100 21.78 -3.44 -5.79
C ARG A 100 20.30 -3.38 -5.45
N GLU A 101 19.65 -4.52 -5.28
CA GLU A 101 18.22 -4.60 -4.97
C GLU A 101 17.90 -3.91 -3.64
N THR A 102 18.73 -4.11 -2.60
CA THR A 102 18.57 -3.42 -1.30
C THR A 102 18.67 -1.90 -1.45
N LYS A 103 19.68 -1.40 -2.18
CA LYS A 103 19.85 0.05 -2.42
C LYS A 103 18.64 0.62 -3.16
N THR A 104 18.19 -0.09 -4.18
CA THR A 104 17.08 0.35 -5.03
C THR A 104 15.75 0.33 -4.28
N LEU A 105 15.44 -0.75 -3.54
CA LEU A 105 14.25 -0.84 -2.70
C LEU A 105 14.25 0.22 -1.60
N ARG A 106 15.41 0.52 -1.01
CA ARG A 106 15.53 1.62 -0.05
C ARG A 106 15.16 2.96 -0.67
N GLY A 107 15.57 3.20 -1.92
CA GLY A 107 15.17 4.38 -2.69
C GLY A 107 13.67 4.48 -2.90
N TRP A 108 13.01 3.37 -3.26
CA TRP A 108 11.56 3.33 -3.39
C TRP A 108 10.81 3.48 -2.07
N ILE A 109 11.31 2.89 -0.99
CA ILE A 109 10.70 3.06 0.34
C ILE A 109 10.80 4.52 0.75
N LEU A 110 11.94 5.17 0.53
CA LEU A 110 12.10 6.62 0.73
C LEU A 110 11.13 7.42 -0.13
N PHE A 111 11.02 7.09 -1.41
CA PHE A 111 10.04 7.72 -2.29
C PHE A 111 8.62 7.55 -1.74
N GLY A 112 8.21 6.33 -1.32
CA GLY A 112 6.90 6.06 -0.74
C GLY A 112 6.65 6.72 0.62
N GLN A 113 7.71 7.04 1.38
CA GLN A 113 7.60 7.85 2.60
C GLN A 113 7.28 9.30 2.30
N TRP A 114 7.88 9.88 1.26
CA TRP A 114 7.78 11.31 0.97
C TRP A 114 6.75 11.67 -0.09
N ALA A 115 6.47 10.80 -1.05
CA ALA A 115 5.53 11.03 -2.16
C ALA A 115 4.10 11.37 -1.70
N PRO A 116 3.57 10.82 -0.59
CA PRO A 116 2.25 11.23 -0.11
C PRO A 116 2.19 12.69 0.36
N LEU A 117 3.30 13.31 0.75
CA LEU A 117 3.32 14.68 1.26
C LEU A 117 2.95 15.74 0.20
N PRO A 118 3.62 15.83 -0.96
CA PRO A 118 3.18 16.73 -2.02
C PRO A 118 1.80 16.34 -2.55
N LEU A 119 1.45 15.05 -2.56
CA LEU A 119 0.13 14.60 -2.99
C LEU A 119 -0.98 15.09 -2.04
N LEU A 120 -0.78 15.02 -0.73
CA LEU A 120 -1.72 15.55 0.27
C LEU A 120 -1.88 17.07 0.13
N VAL A 121 -0.79 17.80 -0.13
CA VAL A 121 -0.84 19.25 -0.36
C VAL A 121 -1.64 19.56 -1.64
N LEU A 122 -1.36 18.85 -2.73
CA LEU A 122 -2.06 19.03 -4.00
C LEU A 122 -3.55 18.65 -3.90
N LEU A 123 -3.87 17.55 -3.22
CA LEU A 123 -5.25 17.13 -2.97
C LEU A 123 -5.99 18.14 -2.08
N GLY A 124 -5.35 18.60 -1.00
CA GLY A 124 -5.93 19.62 -0.12
C GLY A 124 -6.19 20.94 -0.85
N ALA A 125 -5.21 21.43 -1.62
CA ALA A 125 -5.36 22.63 -2.44
C ALA A 125 -6.42 22.45 -3.53
N GLY A 126 -6.43 21.31 -4.22
CA GLY A 126 -7.41 20.96 -5.24
C GLY A 126 -8.82 20.91 -4.68
N LEU A 127 -9.03 20.21 -3.56
CA LEU A 127 -10.31 20.18 -2.84
C LEU A 127 -10.76 21.59 -2.42
N TYR A 128 -9.87 22.37 -1.81
CA TYR A 128 -10.19 23.73 -1.37
C TYR A 128 -10.62 24.63 -2.55
N LEU A 129 -9.86 24.60 -3.65
CA LEU A 129 -10.16 25.36 -4.86
C LEU A 129 -11.45 24.88 -5.54
N SER A 130 -11.67 23.57 -5.61
CA SER A 130 -12.84 22.98 -6.27
C SER A 130 -14.12 23.27 -5.49
N LEU A 131 -14.08 23.14 -4.16
CA LEU A 131 -15.19 23.53 -3.27
C LEU A 131 -15.45 25.05 -3.32
N GLY A 132 -14.43 25.85 -3.62
CA GLY A 132 -14.56 27.29 -3.82
C GLY A 132 -15.28 27.68 -5.12
N GLN A 133 -15.33 26.78 -6.10
CA GLN A 133 -16.00 26.98 -7.38
C GLN A 133 -17.44 26.44 -7.41
N ILE A 134 -17.90 25.76 -6.34
CA ILE A 134 -19.29 25.31 -6.23
C ILE A 134 -20.19 26.53 -6.09
N ASP A 135 -21.13 26.72 -7.01
CA ASP A 135 -22.16 27.78 -6.98
C ASP A 135 -22.94 27.71 -5.64
N PRO A 136 -23.02 28.81 -4.86
CA PRO A 136 -23.63 28.74 -3.54
C PRO A 136 -25.14 28.46 -3.62
N ALA A 137 -25.78 28.73 -4.77
CA ALA A 137 -27.18 28.41 -5.00
C ALA A 137 -27.43 26.88 -5.03
N LEU A 138 -26.44 26.07 -5.42
CA LEU A 138 -26.55 24.60 -5.41
C LEU A 138 -26.54 24.00 -4.00
N LEU A 139 -26.06 24.77 -3.01
CA LEU A 139 -26.05 24.37 -1.59
C LEU A 139 -27.32 24.79 -0.84
N ALA A 140 -28.19 25.60 -1.45
CA ALA A 140 -29.46 26.04 -0.88
C ALA A 140 -30.56 24.99 -1.08
N THR A 141 -30.43 23.82 -0.45
CA THR A 141 -31.51 22.84 -0.40
C THR A 141 -32.48 23.15 0.76
N PRO A 142 -33.74 22.68 0.71
CA PRO A 142 -34.73 22.92 1.76
C PRO A 142 -34.30 22.43 3.17
N GLU A 143 -33.48 21.37 3.22
CA GLU A 143 -32.91 20.87 4.48
C GLU A 143 -31.87 21.83 5.07
N VAL A 144 -31.12 22.51 4.21
CA VAL A 144 -30.06 23.43 4.59
C VAL A 144 -30.61 24.79 5.03
N SER A 145 -31.75 25.23 4.47
CA SER A 145 -32.45 26.44 4.94
C SER A 145 -32.92 26.35 6.40
N ASN A 146 -33.10 25.15 6.95
CA ASN A 146 -33.46 24.95 8.36
C ASN A 146 -32.29 25.11 9.34
N THR A 147 -31.05 25.23 8.85
CA THR A 147 -29.84 25.41 9.69
C THR A 147 -29.59 26.88 10.07
N GLY A 148 -30.27 27.83 9.44
CA GLY A 148 -30.09 29.27 9.68
C GLY A 148 -28.77 29.85 9.16
N LEU A 149 -27.94 29.06 8.47
CA LEU A 149 -26.68 29.49 7.88
C LEU A 149 -26.87 30.03 6.47
N THR A 150 -26.09 31.05 6.10
CA THR A 150 -26.07 31.54 4.72
C THR A 150 -25.33 30.54 3.81
N PRO A 151 -25.63 30.47 2.50
CA PRO A 151 -24.93 29.60 1.56
C PRO A 151 -23.40 29.77 1.57
N ASP A 152 -22.89 30.99 1.78
CA ASP A 152 -21.46 31.25 1.91
C ASP A 152 -20.86 30.69 3.21
N GLN A 153 -21.61 30.73 4.32
CA GLN A 153 -21.20 30.10 5.59
C GLN A 153 -21.16 28.58 5.45
N LEU A 154 -22.10 27.98 4.71
CA LEU A 154 -22.12 26.54 4.45
C LEU A 154 -20.97 26.10 3.55
N ARG A 155 -20.65 26.88 2.50
CA ARG A 155 -19.47 26.64 1.67
C ARG A 155 -18.19 26.72 2.51
N SER A 156 -18.05 27.75 3.34
CA SER A 156 -16.89 27.91 4.22
C SER A 156 -16.77 26.78 5.23
N LEU A 157 -17.89 26.33 5.81
CA LEU A 157 -17.94 25.20 6.72
C LEU A 157 -17.58 23.88 6.01
N ALA A 158 -18.07 23.65 4.79
CA ALA A 158 -17.75 22.49 3.97
C ALA A 158 -16.26 22.47 3.59
N GLN A 159 -15.69 23.60 3.16
CA GLN A 159 -14.26 23.73 2.89
C GLN A 159 -13.42 23.46 4.13
N THR A 160 -13.77 24.09 5.24
CA THR A 160 -13.01 23.95 6.50
C THR A 160 -13.12 22.53 7.05
N SER A 161 -14.31 21.93 7.05
CA SER A 161 -14.51 20.54 7.48
C SER A 161 -13.82 19.53 6.56
N ALA A 162 -13.80 19.75 5.25
CA ALA A 162 -13.06 18.91 4.31
C ALA A 162 -11.54 18.99 4.55
N VAL A 163 -11.00 20.18 4.78
CA VAL A 163 -9.58 20.36 5.14
C VAL A 163 -9.28 19.73 6.50
N LEU A 164 -10.12 19.96 7.51
CA LEU A 164 -9.96 19.38 8.84
C LEU A 164 -10.08 17.84 8.81
N ALA A 165 -10.96 17.26 8.00
CA ALA A 165 -11.05 15.82 7.80
C ALA A 165 -9.79 15.27 7.11
N LEU A 166 -9.31 15.97 6.08
CA LEU A 166 -8.09 15.59 5.36
C LEU A 166 -6.85 15.68 6.25
N VAL A 167 -6.75 16.68 7.13
CA VAL A 167 -5.68 16.78 8.13
C VAL A 167 -5.88 15.73 9.23
N GLY A 168 -7.08 15.63 9.79
CA GLY A 168 -7.41 14.77 10.91
C GLY A 168 -7.26 13.27 10.61
N VAL A 169 -7.50 12.85 9.36
CA VAL A 169 -7.33 11.45 8.93
C VAL A 169 -6.02 11.26 8.15
N GLY A 170 -5.68 12.21 7.28
CA GLY A 170 -4.53 12.11 6.40
C GLY A 170 -3.19 12.27 7.13
N LEU A 171 -3.08 13.16 8.11
CA LEU A 171 -1.83 13.35 8.84
C LEU A 171 -1.48 12.13 9.71
N PRO A 172 -2.40 11.55 10.52
CA PRO A 172 -2.10 10.31 11.24
C PRO A 172 -1.73 9.16 10.30
N SER A 173 -2.44 9.03 9.17
CA SER A 173 -2.13 8.01 8.16
C SER A 173 -0.74 8.21 7.56
N PHE A 174 -0.35 9.46 7.29
CA PHE A 174 0.98 9.80 6.82
C PHE A 174 2.05 9.45 7.86
N VAL A 175 1.85 9.81 9.13
CA VAL A 175 2.80 9.51 10.21
C VAL A 175 2.97 8.00 10.37
N ILE A 176 1.87 7.24 10.38
CA ILE A 176 1.91 5.77 10.47
C ILE A 176 2.68 5.19 9.27
N ASN A 177 2.37 5.62 8.05
CA ASN A 177 3.07 5.18 6.84
C ASN A 177 4.57 5.49 6.93
N PHE A 178 4.92 6.70 7.34
CA PHE A 178 6.31 7.14 7.47
C PHE A 178 7.09 6.28 8.46
N VAL A 179 6.49 6.02 9.63
CA VAL A 179 7.09 5.21 10.70
C VAL A 179 7.24 3.76 10.29
N VAL A 180 6.18 3.13 9.76
CA VAL A 180 6.21 1.72 9.34
C VAL A 180 7.21 1.49 8.22
N LEU A 181 7.19 2.32 7.17
CA LEU A 181 8.18 2.25 6.09
C LEU A 181 9.60 2.49 6.59
N GLY A 182 9.76 3.37 7.59
CA GLY A 182 11.05 3.62 8.25
C GLY A 182 11.59 2.38 8.94
N TRP A 183 10.75 1.64 9.65
CA TRP A 183 11.12 0.37 10.26
C TRP A 183 11.38 -0.72 9.23
N VAL A 184 10.56 -0.85 8.18
CA VAL A 184 10.81 -1.81 7.08
C VAL A 184 12.17 -1.56 6.47
N ARG A 185 12.51 -0.30 6.17
CA ARG A 185 13.80 0.09 5.61
C ARG A 185 14.98 -0.29 6.50
N ARG A 186 14.89 -0.01 7.81
CA ARG A 186 15.94 -0.34 8.79
C ARG A 186 16.12 -1.84 8.92
N TRP A 187 15.01 -2.57 9.06
CA TRP A 187 15.00 -4.03 9.13
C TRP A 187 15.61 -4.66 7.86
N MET A 188 15.16 -4.23 6.67
CA MET A 188 15.64 -4.71 5.38
C MET A 188 17.16 -4.48 5.21
N THR A 189 17.64 -3.30 5.64
CA THR A 189 19.08 -2.97 5.58
C THR A 189 19.89 -3.86 6.51
N GLY A 190 19.47 -4.03 7.77
CA GLY A 190 20.20 -4.89 8.71
C GLY A 190 20.19 -6.37 8.33
N VAL A 191 19.10 -6.88 7.73
CA VAL A 191 19.06 -8.24 7.17
C VAL A 191 20.00 -8.37 5.97
N ALA A 192 20.01 -7.39 5.06
CA ALA A 192 20.92 -7.38 3.92
C ALA A 192 22.39 -7.29 4.34
N ASP A 193 22.73 -6.46 5.33
CA ASP A 193 24.10 -6.36 5.88
C ASP A 193 24.55 -7.70 6.44
N ALA A 194 23.69 -8.39 7.20
CA ALA A 194 23.98 -9.73 7.72
C ALA A 194 24.18 -10.77 6.60
N ALA A 195 23.34 -10.72 5.56
CA ALA A 195 23.43 -11.60 4.40
C ALA A 195 24.67 -11.34 3.54
N LEU A 196 25.12 -10.09 3.47
CA LEU A 196 26.33 -9.67 2.77
C LEU A 196 27.61 -9.85 3.61
N GLU A 197 27.47 -10.29 4.86
CA GLU A 197 28.56 -10.47 5.83
C GLU A 197 29.29 -9.17 6.16
N ARG A 198 28.53 -8.08 6.22
CA ARG A 198 29.01 -6.76 6.65
C ARG A 198 28.71 -6.54 8.12
N GLU A 199 29.30 -5.50 8.68
CA GLU A 199 28.88 -4.98 9.98
C GLU A 199 27.39 -4.61 9.92
N VAL A 200 26.60 -5.19 10.81
CA VAL A 200 25.15 -5.03 10.79
C VAL A 200 24.82 -3.66 11.38
N SER A 201 24.35 -2.75 10.53
CA SER A 201 24.05 -1.37 10.89
C SER A 201 22.95 -1.20 11.94
N GLU A 202 22.13 -2.23 12.16
CA GLU A 202 20.97 -2.18 13.04
C GLU A 202 21.12 -3.10 14.25
N THR A 203 21.24 -2.50 15.44
CA THR A 203 21.45 -3.25 16.68
C THR A 203 20.16 -3.85 17.24
N ARG A 204 19.00 -3.27 16.89
CA ARG A 204 17.68 -3.64 17.44
C ARG A 204 16.82 -4.44 16.46
N LEU A 205 17.45 -5.28 15.63
CA LEU A 205 16.75 -6.10 14.63
C LEU A 205 15.55 -6.90 15.19
N PRO A 206 15.67 -7.60 16.34
CA PRO A 206 14.53 -8.34 16.92
C PRO A 206 13.36 -7.44 17.34
N GLU A 207 13.65 -6.26 17.89
CA GLU A 207 12.63 -5.30 18.36
C GLU A 207 11.90 -4.65 17.19
N LEU A 208 12.63 -4.32 16.12
CA LEU A 208 12.05 -3.83 14.88
C LEU A 208 11.14 -4.88 14.25
N ALA A 209 11.59 -6.14 14.21
CA ALA A 209 10.79 -7.24 13.70
C ALA A 209 9.49 -7.42 14.51
N SER A 210 9.58 -7.45 15.84
CA SER A 210 8.39 -7.52 16.70
C SER A 210 7.42 -6.35 16.47
N SER A 211 7.95 -5.14 16.33
CA SER A 211 7.14 -3.95 16.06
C SER A 211 6.46 -4.02 14.69
N LEU A 212 7.20 -4.37 13.63
CA LEU A 212 6.63 -4.59 12.29
C LEU A 212 5.55 -5.68 12.30
N GLY A 213 5.79 -6.79 13.02
CA GLY A 213 4.81 -7.87 13.15
C GLY A 213 3.49 -7.42 13.80
N ARG A 214 3.55 -6.52 14.80
CA ARG A 214 2.35 -5.91 15.41
C ARG A 214 1.61 -5.00 14.44
N TRP A 215 2.34 -4.17 13.68
CA TRP A 215 1.74 -3.31 12.67
C TRP A 215 1.11 -4.09 11.52
N PHE A 216 1.75 -5.16 11.06
CA PHE A 216 1.15 -6.04 10.06
C PHE A 216 -0.15 -6.66 10.56
N THR A 217 -0.22 -7.08 11.82
CA THR A 217 -1.48 -7.55 12.42
C THR A 217 -2.53 -6.45 12.52
N PHE A 218 -2.15 -5.24 12.92
CA PHE A 218 -3.07 -4.09 12.91
C PHE A 218 -3.64 -3.84 11.51
N PHE A 219 -2.80 -3.81 10.47
CA PHE A 219 -3.25 -3.63 9.09
C PHE A 219 -4.10 -4.80 8.58
N GLN A 220 -3.81 -6.04 8.99
CA GLN A 220 -4.66 -7.18 8.64
C GLN A 220 -6.08 -7.04 9.22
N VAL A 221 -6.21 -6.59 10.47
CA VAL A 221 -7.51 -6.32 11.07
C VAL A 221 -8.23 -5.22 10.30
N LEU A 222 -7.55 -4.13 9.97
CA LEU A 222 -8.12 -3.03 9.17
C LEU A 222 -8.58 -3.51 7.79
N LEU A 223 -7.77 -4.31 7.09
CA LEU A 223 -8.14 -4.90 5.81
C LEU A 223 -9.30 -5.88 5.94
N GLY A 224 -9.37 -6.66 7.01
CA GLY A 224 -10.51 -7.54 7.31
C GLY A 224 -11.81 -6.76 7.45
N LEU A 225 -11.78 -5.61 8.14
CA LEU A 225 -12.91 -4.69 8.21
C LEU A 225 -13.29 -4.14 6.84
N MET A 226 -12.31 -3.72 6.02
CA MET A 226 -12.58 -3.25 4.65
C MET A 226 -13.18 -4.34 3.77
N ILE A 227 -12.70 -5.59 3.88
CA ILE A 227 -13.28 -6.73 3.18
C ILE A 227 -14.75 -6.92 3.58
N ALA A 228 -15.06 -6.87 4.88
CA ALA A 228 -16.43 -6.96 5.35
C ALA A 228 -17.31 -5.84 4.79
N MET A 229 -16.80 -4.59 4.73
CA MET A 229 -17.52 -3.48 4.10
C MET A 229 -17.79 -3.74 2.61
N VAL A 230 -16.78 -4.21 1.86
CA VAL A 230 -16.92 -4.54 0.43
C VAL A 230 -17.93 -5.67 0.20
N LEU A 231 -17.99 -6.66 1.09
CA LEU A 231 -18.94 -7.77 1.00
C LEU A 231 -20.39 -7.35 1.33
N ILE A 232 -20.58 -6.27 2.08
CA ILE A 232 -21.91 -5.71 2.38
C ILE A 232 -22.42 -4.87 1.20
N THR A 233 -21.54 -4.25 0.42
CA THR A 233 -21.92 -3.34 -0.68
C THR A 233 -22.95 -3.91 -1.67
N PRO A 234 -22.91 -5.20 -2.08
CA PRO A 234 -23.94 -5.78 -2.95
C PRO A 234 -25.33 -5.91 -2.31
N LEU A 235 -25.42 -5.82 -0.97
CA LEU A 235 -26.69 -5.85 -0.23
C LEU A 235 -27.36 -4.47 -0.15
N LEU A 236 -26.65 -3.41 -0.52
CA LEU A 236 -27.19 -2.06 -0.59
C LEU A 236 -27.96 -1.88 -1.91
N PRO A 237 -29.07 -1.10 -1.91
CA PRO A 237 -29.82 -0.82 -3.13
C PRO A 237 -28.88 -0.20 -4.18
N ALA A 238 -28.76 -0.84 -5.34
CA ALA A 238 -27.96 -0.34 -6.44
C ALA A 238 -28.62 0.92 -7.04
N PRO A 239 -27.85 1.93 -7.49
CA PRO A 239 -28.41 3.05 -8.22
C PRO A 239 -29.12 2.54 -9.49
N GLU A 240 -30.34 3.03 -9.73
CA GLU A 240 -31.27 2.52 -10.77
C GLU A 240 -30.74 2.57 -12.22
N ASN A 241 -29.58 3.19 -12.48
CA ASN A 241 -29.04 3.46 -13.82
C ASN A 241 -27.63 2.93 -14.10
N THR A 242 -27.12 1.98 -13.30
CA THR A 242 -25.81 1.35 -13.57
C THR A 242 -25.96 -0.02 -14.22
N ASP A 243 -25.40 -0.21 -15.41
CA ASP A 243 -25.08 -1.54 -15.93
C ASP A 243 -24.28 -2.27 -14.84
N GLY A 244 -24.88 -3.27 -14.22
CA GLY A 244 -24.34 -3.85 -12.98
C GLY A 244 -23.01 -4.61 -13.17
N MET A 245 -22.65 -4.95 -14.41
CA MET A 245 -21.48 -5.81 -14.69
C MET A 245 -20.13 -5.10 -14.44
N PRO A 246 -19.82 -3.92 -15.00
CA PRO A 246 -18.58 -3.19 -14.69
C PRO A 246 -18.36 -2.94 -13.20
N TYR A 247 -19.44 -2.56 -12.48
CA TYR A 247 -19.40 -2.34 -11.05
C TYR A 247 -19.06 -3.61 -10.26
N ARG A 248 -19.69 -4.74 -10.59
CA ARG A 248 -19.41 -6.04 -9.95
C ARG A 248 -17.98 -6.52 -10.22
N LEU A 249 -17.46 -6.31 -11.43
CA LEU A 249 -16.07 -6.65 -11.77
C LEU A 249 -15.08 -5.79 -10.98
N GLN A 250 -15.34 -4.49 -10.83
CA GLN A 250 -14.51 -3.61 -10.00
C GLN A 250 -14.55 -4.02 -8.53
N LEU A 251 -15.74 -4.36 -8.01
CA LEU A 251 -15.89 -4.83 -6.64
C LEU A 251 -15.13 -6.15 -6.40
N LEU A 252 -15.20 -7.09 -7.35
CA LEU A 252 -14.42 -8.33 -7.31
C LEU A 252 -12.90 -8.05 -7.34
N ALA A 253 -12.45 -7.15 -8.22
CA ALA A 253 -11.04 -6.77 -8.30
C ALA A 253 -10.54 -6.13 -6.99
N ASN A 254 -11.35 -5.26 -6.38
CA ASN A 254 -11.06 -4.67 -5.08
C ASN A 254 -11.00 -5.74 -3.98
N PHE A 255 -11.97 -6.65 -3.94
CA PHE A 255 -11.98 -7.76 -2.98
C PHE A 255 -10.74 -8.65 -3.11
N LEU A 256 -10.41 -9.08 -4.34
CA LEU A 256 -9.22 -9.91 -4.59
C LEU A 256 -7.94 -9.18 -4.21
N SER A 257 -7.86 -7.86 -4.45
CA SER A 257 -6.72 -7.04 -4.03
C SER A 257 -6.56 -7.00 -2.52
N LEU A 258 -7.67 -6.80 -1.79
CA LEU A 258 -7.67 -6.79 -0.32
C LEU A 258 -7.25 -8.16 0.25
N VAL A 259 -7.78 -9.26 -0.29
CA VAL A 259 -7.40 -10.61 0.12
C VAL A 259 -5.90 -10.85 -0.14
N ALA A 260 -5.40 -10.47 -1.31
CA ALA A 260 -3.97 -10.59 -1.62
C ALA A 260 -3.11 -9.81 -0.62
N MET A 261 -3.51 -8.59 -0.23
CA MET A 261 -2.81 -7.79 0.79
C MET A 261 -2.79 -8.47 2.16
N VAL A 262 -3.92 -9.06 2.60
CA VAL A 262 -3.99 -9.79 3.88
C VAL A 262 -3.02 -10.98 3.89
N VAL A 263 -3.00 -11.76 2.80
CA VAL A 263 -2.11 -12.91 2.67
C VAL A 263 -0.65 -12.47 2.63
N LEU A 264 -0.33 -11.39 1.89
CA LEU A 264 1.02 -10.81 1.85
C LEU A 264 1.49 -10.34 3.22
N LEU A 265 0.64 -9.67 4.00
CA LEU A 265 0.99 -9.26 5.35
C LEU A 265 1.25 -10.47 6.26
N GLN A 266 0.44 -11.52 6.15
CA GLN A 266 0.62 -12.75 6.94
C GLN A 266 1.94 -13.42 6.59
N ALA A 267 2.20 -13.62 5.31
CA ALA A 267 3.42 -14.26 4.85
C ALA A 267 4.66 -13.41 5.17
N SER A 268 4.57 -12.07 5.04
CA SER A 268 5.63 -11.14 5.43
C SER A 268 5.94 -11.22 6.92
N LYS A 269 4.92 -11.33 7.78
CA LYS A 269 5.09 -11.52 9.23
C LYS A 269 5.83 -12.82 9.54
N THR A 270 5.42 -13.93 8.92
CA THR A 270 6.07 -15.24 9.09
C THR A 270 7.51 -15.21 8.62
N PHE A 271 7.77 -14.64 7.43
CA PHE A 271 9.11 -14.49 6.87
C PHE A 271 10.01 -13.67 7.79
N LEU A 272 9.51 -12.52 8.26
CA LEU A 272 10.24 -11.63 9.15
C LEU A 272 10.57 -12.29 10.49
N ALA A 273 9.64 -13.03 11.09
CA ALA A 273 9.88 -13.78 12.32
C ALA A 273 10.95 -14.87 12.14
N ALA A 274 11.04 -15.46 10.95
CA ALA A 274 11.95 -16.56 10.67
C ALA A 274 13.35 -16.10 10.24
N VAL A 275 13.48 -14.99 9.50
CA VAL A 275 14.77 -14.46 9.01
C VAL A 275 15.53 -13.67 10.10
N THR A 276 14.81 -12.94 10.95
CA THR A 276 15.42 -12.02 11.93
C THR A 276 16.37 -12.71 12.92
N PRO A 277 16.03 -13.88 13.52
CA PRO A 277 16.93 -14.57 14.44
C PRO A 277 18.27 -14.94 13.80
N ARG A 278 18.26 -15.33 12.52
CA ARG A 278 19.48 -15.70 11.78
C ARG A 278 20.37 -14.49 11.51
N ALA A 279 19.79 -13.36 11.11
CA ALA A 279 20.53 -12.11 10.94
C ALA A 279 21.18 -11.65 12.25
N HIS A 280 20.43 -11.72 13.34
CA HIS A 280 20.92 -11.35 14.66
C HIS A 280 22.02 -12.32 15.17
N ALA A 281 21.91 -13.62 14.90
CA ALA A 281 22.95 -14.59 15.24
C ALA A 281 24.25 -14.34 14.45
N LYS A 282 24.14 -14.05 13.14
CA LYS A 282 25.31 -13.73 12.30
C LYS A 282 26.03 -12.47 12.80
N ARG A 283 25.30 -11.43 13.21
CA ARG A 283 25.87 -10.23 13.85
C ARG A 283 26.72 -10.60 15.07
N ARG A 284 26.15 -11.36 16.02
CA ARG A 284 26.87 -11.78 17.24
C ARG A 284 28.11 -12.62 16.93
N ALA A 285 28.10 -13.39 15.85
CA ALA A 285 29.27 -14.15 15.42
C ALA A 285 30.39 -13.24 14.91
N LEU A 286 30.04 -12.22 14.11
CA LEU A 286 30.99 -11.23 13.60
C LEU A 286 31.61 -10.39 14.74
N GLU A 287 30.81 -10.00 15.73
CA GLU A 287 31.28 -9.26 16.91
C GLU A 287 32.26 -10.05 17.78
N LYS A 288 32.19 -11.40 17.79
CA LYS A 288 33.13 -12.25 18.54
C LYS A 288 34.45 -12.49 17.80
N SER A 289 34.49 -12.25 16.50
CA SER A 289 35.67 -12.49 15.66
C SER A 289 36.48 -11.22 15.38
N ALA A 290 35.97 -10.06 15.76
CA ALA A 290 36.65 -8.76 15.67
C ALA A 290 37.38 -8.47 17.00
#